data_AF-A0A7R8D230-F1
#
_entry.id   AF-A0A7R8D230-F1
#
_cell.length_a   1.000
_cell.length_b   1.000
_cell.length_c   1.000
_cell.angle_alpha   90.00
_cell.angle_beta   90.00
_cell.angle_gamma   90.00
#
_symmetry.space_group_name_H-M   'P 1'
#
loop_
_entity.id
_entity.type
_entity.pdbx_description
1 polymer ?
#
loop_
_entity_poly.entity_id
_entity_poly.type
_entity_poly.pdbx_seq_one_letter_code
_entity_poly.pdbx_strand_id
1 'polypeptide(L)'
;MKVSECESQDESKVEAFRQAVESLLDESSNIIKELTESPQFMDCVTKEDDKILTKEPCDQNGECQLDLIGDFEQFSITNGLKLTSKLEESQLSFVNESLEDGIKFSGSFFEGKPHGFFRIMNKYGDLVFFGCFIHGRLHGQSLKSLVGGGFLLNLDHSNSEFSGSFDQSSMVSAQANEVINTRNNCCGLNYPIFELLNDVYYSQDISSLDKISKEPMLADPYESFFVFISVASGTVLAFYNGIRKPSTDMDIPQECISLDKYTSSLAHKVCHSFTPNCDFDKYDHPRFGVILSVVSLREILEGEELTVDYKYDLNVAPSWYKKAWAKHQKMIRGMPSWQKALSRKRRYRRNTSSLSSNHLNKIV
;
A
#
# COMPACT_ATOMS: atom_id res chain seq x y z
N MET A 1 -12.09 -12.57 39.40
CA MET A 1 -12.03 -12.35 37.95
C MET A 1 -11.95 -10.85 37.75
N LYS A 2 -10.76 -10.31 37.48
CA LYS A 2 -10.59 -8.88 37.21
C LYS A 2 -11.09 -8.65 35.78
N VAL A 3 -12.15 -7.87 35.64
CA VAL A 3 -12.56 -7.28 34.36
C VAL A 3 -11.39 -6.40 33.93
N SER A 4 -10.75 -6.75 32.82
CA SER A 4 -9.73 -5.92 32.20
C SER A 4 -10.37 -4.59 31.81
N GLU A 5 -9.79 -3.50 32.29
CA GLU A 5 -10.15 -2.15 31.84
C GLU A 5 -9.94 -2.11 30.32
N CYS A 6 -11.02 -1.84 29.59
CA CYS A 6 -10.94 -1.50 28.17
C CYS A 6 -10.07 -0.24 28.09
N GLU A 7 -8.87 -0.33 27.50
CA GLU A 7 -8.05 0.86 27.27
C GLU A 7 -8.84 1.80 26.35
N SER A 8 -9.25 2.95 26.87
CA SER A 8 -9.96 3.95 26.07
C SER A 8 -9.05 4.45 24.94
N GLN A 9 -9.54 4.48 23.70
CA GLN A 9 -8.86 5.02 22.53
C GLN A 9 -8.25 6.39 22.81
N ASP A 10 -6.93 6.49 22.70
CA ASP A 10 -6.18 7.72 22.93
C ASP A 10 -5.79 8.31 21.57
N GLU A 11 -6.72 9.07 20.98
CA GLU A 11 -6.54 9.72 19.67
C GLU A 11 -5.23 10.50 19.56
N SER A 12 -4.76 11.10 20.68
CA SER A 12 -3.53 11.87 20.69
C SER A 12 -2.29 11.00 20.42
N LYS A 13 -2.29 9.76 20.91
CA LYS A 13 -1.21 8.79 20.72
C LYS A 13 -1.23 8.15 19.35
N VAL A 14 -2.42 7.89 18.81
CA VAL A 14 -2.57 7.39 17.44
C VAL A 14 -2.07 8.44 16.46
N GLU A 15 -2.42 9.71 16.67
CA GLU A 15 -1.94 10.81 15.83
C GLU A 15 -0.43 11.01 15.93
N ALA A 16 0.14 10.95 17.14
CA ALA A 16 1.61 11.00 17.31
C ALA A 16 2.33 9.85 16.57
N PHE A 17 1.73 8.66 16.53
CA PHE A 17 2.26 7.54 15.75
C PHE A 17 2.15 7.79 14.25
N ARG A 18 1.04 8.34 13.75
CA ARG A 18 0.92 8.73 12.33
C ARG A 18 2.02 9.71 11.93
N GLN A 19 2.27 10.74 12.73
CA GLN A 19 3.35 11.71 12.48
C GLN A 19 4.74 11.07 12.50
N ALA A 20 4.97 10.10 13.39
CA ALA A 20 6.21 9.35 13.43
C ALA A 20 6.40 8.47 12.17
N VAL A 21 5.33 7.85 11.67
CA VAL A 21 5.33 7.10 10.41
C VAL A 21 5.57 8.04 9.23
N GLU A 22 4.91 9.20 9.16
CA GLU A 22 5.16 10.21 8.12
C GLU A 22 6.64 10.65 8.12
N SER A 23 7.20 10.89 9.30
CA SER A 23 8.62 11.22 9.45
C SER A 23 9.55 10.08 9.02
N LEU A 24 9.10 8.83 9.13
CA LEU A 24 9.84 7.66 8.65
C LEU A 24 9.82 7.57 7.12
N LEU A 25 8.69 7.91 6.51
CA LEU A 25 8.48 7.96 5.05
C LEU A 25 9.17 9.17 4.39
N ASP A 26 9.42 10.25 5.13
CA ASP A 26 10.17 11.39 4.64
C ASP A 26 11.68 11.07 4.55
N GLU A 27 12.19 10.96 3.32
CA GLU A 27 13.60 10.73 3.06
C GLU A 27 14.52 11.73 3.76
N SER A 28 14.12 13.00 3.84
CA SER A 28 14.93 14.08 4.39
C SER A 28 14.99 14.10 5.93
N SER A 29 14.16 13.26 6.56
CA SER A 29 14.07 13.15 8.01
C SER A 29 15.33 12.56 8.65
N ASN A 30 15.72 13.15 9.78
CA ASN A 30 16.82 12.66 10.63
C ASN A 30 16.36 11.62 11.66
N ILE A 31 15.12 11.14 11.57
CA ILE A 31 14.50 10.23 12.55
C ILE A 31 15.36 9.02 12.90
N ILE A 32 16.10 8.45 11.94
CA ILE A 32 16.96 7.27 12.17
C ILE A 32 18.11 7.60 13.12
N LYS A 33 18.72 8.77 12.93
CA LYS A 33 19.80 9.24 13.79
C LYS A 33 19.25 9.60 15.17
N GLU A 34 18.13 10.34 15.22
CA GLU A 34 17.50 10.75 16.48
C GLU A 34 17.07 9.56 17.35
N LEU A 35 16.48 8.52 16.74
CA LEU A 35 16.10 7.30 17.44
C LEU A 35 17.32 6.53 17.95
N THR A 36 18.39 6.46 17.16
CA THR A 36 19.63 5.76 17.53
C THR A 36 20.39 6.47 18.64
N GLU A 37 20.35 7.81 18.69
CA GLU A 37 21.01 8.61 19.72
C GLU A 37 20.11 8.85 20.95
N SER A 38 18.90 8.26 20.96
CA SER A 38 17.94 8.47 22.04
C SER A 38 18.37 7.80 23.36
N PRO A 39 18.09 8.42 24.52
CA PRO A 39 18.32 7.79 25.82
C PRO A 39 17.63 6.42 25.95
N GLN A 40 16.45 6.29 25.33
CA GLN A 40 15.66 5.06 25.32
C GLN A 40 16.42 3.92 24.62
N PHE A 41 17.03 4.18 23.46
CA PHE A 41 17.87 3.20 22.78
C PHE A 41 19.08 2.78 23.65
N MET A 42 19.78 3.75 24.27
CA MET A 42 20.93 3.45 25.15
C MET A 42 20.53 2.59 26.35
N ASP A 43 19.37 2.84 26.94
CA ASP A 43 18.81 2.00 28.01
C ASP A 43 18.52 0.56 27.53
N CYS A 44 18.14 0.38 26.26
CA CYS A 44 17.92 -0.95 25.67
C CYS A 44 19.21 -1.72 25.48
N VAL A 45 20.22 -1.05 24.92
CA VAL A 45 21.55 -1.63 24.74
C VAL A 45 22.08 -2.10 26.07
N THR A 46 22.00 -1.27 27.11
CA THR A 46 22.44 -1.62 28.48
C THR A 46 21.72 -2.86 29.01
N LYS A 47 20.39 -2.95 28.85
CA LYS A 47 19.61 -4.13 29.30
C LYS A 47 19.96 -5.40 28.53
N GLU A 48 20.24 -5.30 27.22
CA GLU A 48 20.67 -6.44 26.43
C GLU A 48 22.09 -6.88 26.79
N ASP A 49 23.00 -5.93 27.02
CA ASP A 49 24.35 -6.22 27.51
C ASP A 49 24.29 -6.93 28.87
N ASP A 50 23.43 -6.47 29.80
CA ASP A 50 23.20 -7.13 31.08
C ASP A 50 22.65 -8.56 30.92
N LYS A 51 21.76 -8.82 29.95
CA LYS A 51 21.26 -10.17 29.64
C LYS A 51 22.35 -11.08 29.11
N ILE A 52 23.23 -10.57 28.25
CA ILE A 52 24.40 -11.30 27.73
C ILE A 52 25.35 -11.65 28.87
N LEU A 53 25.53 -10.73 29.83
CA LEU A 53 26.40 -10.93 31.00
C LEU A 53 25.81 -11.88 32.07
N THR A 54 24.47 -12.04 32.12
CA THR A 54 23.77 -12.77 33.19
C THR A 54 23.20 -14.14 32.77
N LYS A 55 23.38 -14.60 31.52
CA LYS A 55 22.95 -15.94 31.07
C LYS A 55 24.07 -16.78 30.41
N GLU A 56 24.09 -18.04 30.87
CA GLU A 56 24.69 -19.29 30.37
C GLU A 56 24.64 -19.49 28.84
N PRO A 57 25.48 -20.37 28.23
CA PRO A 57 25.84 -20.29 26.82
C PRO A 57 24.61 -20.31 25.91
N CYS A 58 24.43 -19.24 25.14
CA CYS A 58 23.62 -19.33 23.93
C CYS A 58 24.23 -20.44 23.05
N ASP A 59 23.39 -21.37 22.59
CA ASP A 59 23.78 -22.45 21.71
C ASP A 59 24.80 -21.98 20.66
N GLN A 60 25.99 -22.60 20.70
CA GLN A 60 27.13 -22.26 19.85
C GLN A 60 26.91 -22.57 18.36
N ASN A 61 25.67 -22.74 17.92
CA ASN A 61 25.28 -23.00 16.54
C ASN A 61 24.43 -21.89 15.92
N GLY A 62 24.32 -20.73 16.58
CA GLY A 62 23.59 -19.57 16.06
C GLY A 62 24.37 -18.78 15.00
N GLU A 63 24.68 -19.40 13.86
CA GLU A 63 24.79 -18.63 12.62
C GLU A 63 23.41 -18.00 12.39
N CYS A 64 23.26 -16.72 12.71
CA CYS A 64 22.15 -15.94 12.17
C CYS A 64 22.42 -15.74 10.67
N GLN A 65 22.16 -16.76 9.87
CA GLN A 65 21.70 -16.52 8.51
C GLN A 65 20.40 -15.73 8.66
N LEU A 66 20.48 -14.45 8.32
CA LEU A 66 19.30 -13.71 7.87
C LEU A 66 18.85 -14.36 6.56
N ASP A 67 18.21 -15.52 6.66
CA ASP A 67 17.17 -15.88 5.72
C ASP A 67 16.04 -14.91 6.05
N LEU A 68 16.06 -13.74 5.41
CA LEU A 68 14.87 -12.91 5.25
C LEU A 68 13.89 -13.75 4.42
N ILE A 69 13.20 -14.65 5.12
CA ILE A 69 12.30 -15.64 4.53
C ILE A 69 11.24 -14.92 3.69
N GLY A 70 11.19 -15.29 2.40
CA GLY A 70 10.22 -14.86 1.40
C GLY A 70 10.79 -13.83 0.42
N ASP A 71 11.39 -14.32 -0.68
CA ASP A 71 11.89 -13.56 -1.86
C ASP A 71 13.01 -12.51 -1.65
N PHE A 72 13.65 -12.46 -0.48
CA PHE A 72 14.80 -11.57 -0.21
C PHE A 72 16.16 -12.25 -0.41
N GLU A 73 16.35 -13.01 -1.50
CA GLU A 73 17.67 -13.52 -1.94
C GLU A 73 18.71 -12.41 -2.25
N GLN A 74 18.42 -11.13 -2.00
CA GLN A 74 19.34 -10.01 -2.29
C GLN A 74 19.70 -9.09 -1.12
N PHE A 75 19.16 -9.25 0.09
CA PHE A 75 19.57 -8.42 1.22
C PHE A 75 20.51 -9.15 2.18
N SER A 76 21.62 -9.61 1.62
CA SER A 76 22.86 -9.69 2.38
C SER A 76 23.29 -8.26 2.73
N ILE A 77 22.80 -7.73 3.85
CA ILE A 77 23.32 -6.48 4.46
C ILE A 77 24.86 -6.59 4.64
N THR A 78 25.37 -7.83 4.64
CA THR A 78 26.79 -8.20 4.73
C THR A 78 27.53 -8.55 3.43
N ASN A 79 26.90 -8.96 2.31
CA ASN A 79 27.65 -9.42 1.11
C ASN A 79 27.71 -8.42 -0.08
N GLY A 80 27.05 -7.27 -0.02
CA GLY A 80 27.00 -6.33 -1.16
C GLY A 80 27.49 -4.92 -0.87
N LEU A 81 27.24 -4.39 0.33
CA LEU A 81 27.83 -3.12 0.74
C LEU A 81 29.30 -3.38 1.05
N LYS A 82 30.16 -3.14 0.06
CA LYS A 82 31.55 -2.74 0.30
C LYS A 82 31.55 -1.39 1.04
N LEU A 83 31.03 -1.34 2.28
CA LEU A 83 31.50 -0.41 3.32
C LEU A 83 32.90 -0.87 3.77
N THR A 84 33.75 -1.21 2.81
CA THR A 84 35.16 -1.59 2.98
C THR A 84 36.00 -0.40 2.59
N SER A 85 35.93 0.63 3.41
CA SER A 85 37.09 1.46 3.76
C SER A 85 36.61 2.56 4.70
N LYS A 86 37.13 2.57 5.93
CA LYS A 86 37.00 3.62 6.97
C LYS A 86 35.93 3.47 8.05
N LEU A 87 35.71 2.26 8.58
CA LEU A 87 35.13 2.11 9.92
C LEU A 87 36.25 1.64 10.85
N GLU A 88 37.05 2.58 11.37
CA GLU A 88 38.00 2.31 12.46
C GLU A 88 37.27 2.30 13.82
N GLU A 89 37.63 1.31 14.63
CA GLU A 89 37.59 1.18 16.10
C GLU A 89 36.42 1.79 16.92
N SER A 90 35.68 0.92 17.62
CA SER A 90 34.92 1.17 18.88
C SER A 90 33.92 2.34 18.93
N GLN A 91 33.67 3.04 17.83
CA GLN A 91 32.78 4.21 17.79
C GLN A 91 31.55 3.93 16.92
N LEU A 92 30.41 4.47 17.37
CA LEU A 92 29.17 4.45 16.60
C LEU A 92 29.31 5.31 15.35
N SER A 93 29.03 4.72 14.20
CA SER A 93 29.20 5.35 12.89
C SER A 93 27.89 5.33 12.12
N PHE A 94 27.32 6.51 11.86
CA PHE A 94 26.09 6.66 11.08
C PHE A 94 26.41 6.72 9.59
N VAL A 95 25.69 5.93 8.81
CA VAL A 95 25.81 5.82 7.35
C VAL A 95 24.49 6.25 6.73
N ASN A 96 24.54 7.11 5.71
CA ASN A 96 23.41 7.46 4.88
C ASN A 96 23.86 7.48 3.42
N GLU A 97 23.53 6.43 2.67
CA GLU A 97 24.11 6.15 1.36
C GLU A 97 23.03 5.85 0.33
N SER A 98 23.32 6.20 -0.92
CA SER A 98 22.51 5.82 -2.09
C SER A 98 23.27 4.77 -2.89
N LEU A 99 22.67 3.59 -3.06
CA LEU A 99 23.19 2.49 -3.85
C LEU A 99 22.96 2.74 -5.35
N GLU A 100 23.69 2.03 -6.22
CA GLU A 100 23.64 2.21 -7.69
C GLU A 100 22.23 2.03 -8.28
N ASP A 101 21.38 1.20 -7.67
CA ASP A 101 20.00 0.95 -8.12
C ASP A 101 19.00 2.03 -7.64
N GLY A 102 19.48 3.10 -7.01
CA GLY A 102 18.67 4.18 -6.43
C GLY A 102 18.07 3.85 -5.07
N ILE A 103 18.39 2.68 -4.51
CA ILE A 103 18.01 2.29 -3.14
C ILE A 103 18.78 3.18 -2.15
N LYS A 104 18.07 3.72 -1.17
CA LYS A 104 18.64 4.57 -0.13
C LYS A 104 18.66 3.83 1.19
N PHE A 105 19.77 3.95 1.90
CA PHE A 105 20.03 3.23 3.13
C PHE A 105 20.50 4.21 4.20
N SER A 106 19.88 4.15 5.38
CA SER A 106 20.29 4.93 6.55
C SER A 106 20.40 4.02 7.77
N GLY A 107 21.51 4.08 8.52
CA GLY A 107 21.66 3.33 9.77
C GLY A 107 23.04 3.43 10.39
N SER A 108 23.21 2.86 11.59
CA SER A 108 24.44 2.98 12.37
C SER A 108 25.16 1.65 12.60
N PHE A 109 26.48 1.69 12.67
CA PHE A 109 27.33 0.53 12.97
C PHE A 109 28.17 0.76 14.22
N PHE A 110 28.32 -0.28 15.02
CA PHE A 110 29.23 -0.35 16.17
C PHE A 110 30.06 -1.62 16.05
N GLU A 111 31.39 -1.49 16.14
CA GLU A 111 32.35 -2.60 15.98
C GLU A 111 32.14 -3.42 14.68
N GLY A 112 31.81 -2.72 13.59
CA GLY A 112 31.56 -3.36 12.28
C GLY A 112 30.26 -4.17 12.20
N LYS A 113 29.39 -4.11 13.22
CA LYS A 113 28.09 -4.77 13.24
C LYS A 113 26.95 -3.75 13.18
N PRO A 114 25.80 -4.08 12.57
CA PRO A 114 24.59 -3.27 12.65
C PRO A 114 24.22 -2.96 14.12
N HIS A 115 24.11 -1.69 14.47
CA HIS A 115 23.84 -1.24 15.84
C HIS A 115 23.13 0.12 15.82
N GLY A 116 21.84 0.13 16.13
CA GLY A 116 20.95 1.29 15.99
C GLY A 116 19.77 1.01 15.09
N PHE A 117 19.07 2.07 14.69
CA PHE A 117 17.95 1.98 13.75
C PHE A 117 18.41 1.99 12.31
N PHE A 118 17.65 1.31 11.48
CA PHE A 118 17.88 1.20 10.05
C PHE A 118 16.62 1.55 9.27
N ARG A 119 16.83 2.22 8.15
CA ARG A 119 15.80 2.52 7.15
C ARG A 119 16.33 2.20 5.76
N ILE A 120 15.50 1.54 4.97
CA ILE A 120 15.75 1.28 3.56
C ILE A 120 14.59 1.86 2.77
N MET A 121 14.89 2.66 1.75
CA MET A 121 13.90 3.19 0.81
C MET A 121 14.26 2.76 -0.60
N ASN A 122 13.26 2.49 -1.43
CA ASN A 122 13.47 2.19 -2.83
C ASN A 122 13.78 3.49 -3.62
N LYS A 123 14.07 3.34 -4.92
CA LYS A 123 14.36 4.47 -5.81
C LYS A 123 13.20 5.44 -6.06
N TYR A 124 11.99 5.05 -5.68
CA TYR A 124 10.77 5.85 -5.80
C TYR A 124 10.47 6.65 -4.52
N GLY A 125 11.22 6.40 -3.44
CA GLY A 125 11.03 7.05 -2.14
C GLY A 125 10.15 6.23 -1.18
N ASP A 126 9.69 5.04 -1.56
CA ASP A 126 8.89 4.22 -0.66
C ASP A 126 9.78 3.54 0.37
N LEU A 127 9.34 3.56 1.64
CA LEU A 127 9.94 2.77 2.70
C LEU A 127 9.85 1.28 2.34
N VAL A 128 10.96 0.57 2.38
CA VAL A 128 11.08 -0.87 2.17
C VAL A 128 11.18 -1.60 3.51
N PHE A 129 12.01 -1.07 4.40
CA PHE A 129 12.29 -1.68 5.69
C PHE A 129 12.60 -0.63 6.74
N PHE A 130 12.15 -0.88 7.96
CA PHE A 130 12.60 -0.19 9.16
C PHE A 130 12.73 -1.15 10.33
N GLY A 131 13.80 -1.04 11.11
CA GLY A 131 14.00 -1.88 12.29
C GLY A 131 15.19 -1.45 13.12
N CYS A 132 15.32 -2.02 14.32
CA CYS A 132 16.42 -1.77 15.24
C CYS A 132 17.34 -2.98 15.33
N PHE A 133 18.65 -2.77 15.34
CA PHE A 133 19.64 -3.82 15.55
C PHE A 133 20.49 -3.50 16.79
N ILE A 134 20.80 -4.52 17.58
CA ILE A 134 21.75 -4.45 18.69
C ILE A 134 22.77 -5.57 18.49
N HIS A 135 24.05 -5.20 18.38
CA HIS A 135 25.17 -6.13 18.16
C HIS A 135 25.00 -7.06 16.95
N GLY A 136 24.41 -6.54 15.86
CA GLY A 136 24.14 -7.27 14.63
C GLY A 136 22.89 -8.16 14.67
N ARG A 137 22.12 -8.16 15.77
CA ARG A 137 20.86 -8.91 15.89
C ARG A 137 19.68 -7.96 15.79
N LEU A 138 18.66 -8.33 15.01
CA LEU A 138 17.40 -7.60 14.97
C LEU A 138 16.78 -7.62 16.36
N HIS A 139 16.45 -6.43 16.88
CA HIS A 139 15.92 -6.24 18.22
C HIS A 139 14.56 -5.56 18.18
N GLY A 140 13.61 -6.15 18.89
CA GLY A 140 12.24 -5.65 18.94
C GLY A 140 11.55 -5.75 17.58
N GLN A 141 10.71 -4.77 17.31
CA GLN A 141 9.77 -4.81 16.20
C GLN A 141 10.36 -4.18 14.93
N SER A 142 9.90 -4.65 13.78
CA SER A 142 10.32 -4.14 12.47
C SER A 142 9.14 -3.97 11.53
N LEU A 143 9.24 -3.00 10.63
CA LEU A 143 8.30 -2.77 9.53
C LEU A 143 8.94 -3.21 8.22
N LYS A 144 8.17 -3.94 7.41
CA LYS A 144 8.49 -4.27 6.02
C LYS A 144 7.34 -3.83 5.16
N SER A 145 7.58 -3.04 4.11
CA SER A 145 6.49 -2.66 3.22
C SER A 145 6.11 -3.78 2.28
N LEU A 146 4.86 -3.71 1.84
CA LEU A 146 4.25 -4.52 0.82
C LEU A 146 3.90 -3.65 -0.38
N VAL A 147 3.84 -4.27 -1.55
CA VAL A 147 3.42 -3.59 -2.77
C VAL A 147 1.99 -3.05 -2.57
N GLY A 148 1.75 -1.80 -2.98
CA GLY A 148 0.45 -1.14 -2.82
C GLY A 148 0.23 -0.42 -1.49
N GLY A 149 1.27 -0.31 -0.65
CA GLY A 149 1.26 0.55 0.55
C GLY A 149 0.91 -0.15 1.86
N GLY A 150 0.71 -1.47 1.84
CA GLY A 150 0.60 -2.28 3.06
C GLY A 150 1.93 -2.41 3.78
N PHE A 151 1.89 -2.84 5.05
CA PHE A 151 3.07 -3.18 5.82
C PHE A 151 2.88 -4.54 6.51
N LEU A 152 3.99 -5.24 6.73
CA LEU A 152 4.11 -6.31 7.71
C LEU A 152 4.82 -5.77 8.93
N LEU A 153 4.27 -6.07 10.11
CA LEU A 153 4.83 -5.72 11.39
C LEU A 153 5.32 -7.00 12.03
N ASN A 154 6.63 -7.12 12.20
CA ASN A 154 7.17 -8.18 13.04
C ASN A 154 6.94 -7.81 14.51
N LEU A 155 5.74 -8.10 15.01
CA LEU A 155 5.46 -8.20 16.43
C LEU A 155 5.72 -9.64 16.83
N ASP A 156 6.10 -9.91 18.08
CA ASP A 156 6.04 -11.26 18.66
C ASP A 156 4.58 -11.76 18.67
N HIS A 157 4.00 -12.08 17.50
CA HIS A 157 2.65 -12.60 17.20
C HIS A 157 1.52 -11.67 16.65
N SER A 158 1.77 -10.62 15.84
CA SER A 158 0.67 -9.99 15.03
C SER A 158 1.15 -9.05 13.91
N ASN A 159 0.43 -9.02 12.78
CA ASN A 159 0.62 -8.06 11.67
C ASN A 159 -0.50 -6.99 11.63
N SER A 160 -0.28 -5.93 10.86
CA SER A 160 -1.21 -4.83 10.54
C SER A 160 -2.49 -5.29 9.82
N GLU A 161 -3.60 -4.62 10.09
CA GLU A 161 -5.01 -4.94 9.76
C GLU A 161 -5.49 -6.34 10.16
N PHE A 162 -4.66 -7.38 10.03
CA PHE A 162 -4.95 -8.75 10.43
C PHE A 162 -3.99 -9.22 11.53
N SER A 163 -4.51 -9.51 12.72
CA SER A 163 -3.74 -10.04 13.86
C SER A 163 -3.90 -11.55 13.92
N GLY A 164 -2.80 -12.29 13.89
CA GLY A 164 -2.85 -13.75 13.91
C GLY A 164 -1.53 -14.44 13.57
N SER A 165 -1.63 -15.71 13.16
CA SER A 165 -0.48 -16.56 12.82
C SER A 165 -0.11 -16.43 11.34
N PHE A 166 1.18 -16.23 11.11
CA PHE A 166 1.79 -16.13 9.78
C PHE A 166 2.97 -17.10 9.71
N ASP A 167 3.11 -17.79 8.58
CA ASP A 167 4.26 -18.62 8.27
C ASP A 167 4.92 -18.06 7.02
N GLN A 168 6.20 -17.67 7.11
CA GLN A 168 6.94 -17.11 5.97
C GLN A 168 6.24 -15.92 5.28
N SER A 169 5.56 -15.05 6.04
CA SER A 169 4.71 -13.95 5.55
C SER A 169 3.34 -14.37 4.97
N SER A 170 3.06 -15.67 4.84
CA SER A 170 1.74 -16.17 4.45
C SER A 170 0.79 -16.22 5.65
N MET A 171 -0.39 -15.63 5.48
CA MET A 171 -1.44 -15.63 6.51
C MET A 171 -2.01 -17.03 6.70
N VAL A 172 -1.75 -17.65 7.86
CA VAL A 172 -2.31 -18.96 8.21
C VAL A 172 -3.71 -18.79 8.76
N SER A 173 -3.86 -17.89 9.74
CA SER A 173 -5.16 -17.54 10.34
C SER A 173 -5.02 -16.21 11.08
N ALA A 174 -5.84 -15.22 10.73
CA ALA A 174 -5.82 -13.92 11.38
C ALA A 174 -7.19 -13.25 11.39
N GLN A 175 -7.39 -12.31 12.31
CA GLN A 175 -8.63 -11.56 12.48
C GLN A 175 -8.40 -10.08 12.17
N ALA A 176 -9.41 -9.45 11.57
CA ALA A 176 -9.37 -8.01 11.31
C ALA A 176 -9.26 -7.23 12.62
N ASN A 177 -8.46 -6.17 12.60
CA ASN A 177 -8.16 -5.35 13.76
C ASN A 177 -8.08 -3.86 13.39
N GLU A 178 -8.19 -3.02 14.40
CA GLU A 178 -7.94 -1.59 14.28
C GLU A 178 -6.91 -1.12 15.29
N VAL A 179 -6.20 -0.04 14.94
CA VAL A 179 -5.23 0.58 15.84
C VAL A 179 -5.97 1.45 16.84
N ILE A 180 -6.01 1.02 18.10
CA ILE A 180 -6.72 1.74 19.18
C ILE A 180 -5.81 2.61 20.04
N ASN A 181 -4.53 2.26 20.09
CA ASN A 181 -3.56 2.89 20.97
C ASN A 181 -2.15 2.64 20.43
N THR A 182 -1.14 3.19 21.10
CA THR A 182 0.25 2.91 20.78
C THR A 182 1.03 2.59 22.05
N ARG A 183 1.99 1.68 21.93
CA ARG A 183 2.90 1.32 23.02
C ARG A 183 4.30 1.81 22.68
N ASN A 184 4.94 2.46 23.64
CA ASN A 184 6.36 2.79 23.50
C ASN A 184 7.16 1.50 23.37
N ASN A 185 7.91 1.36 22.29
CA ASN A 185 8.96 0.35 22.25
C ASN A 185 10.13 0.83 23.11
N CYS A 186 10.92 -0.12 23.59
CA CYS A 186 12.15 0.12 24.30
C CYS A 186 13.06 1.07 23.49
N CYS A 187 13.04 1.01 22.16
CA CYS A 187 13.93 1.78 21.29
C CYS A 187 13.36 3.16 20.81
N GLY A 188 12.19 3.61 21.28
CA GLY A 188 11.74 5.00 21.07
C GLY A 188 10.75 5.28 19.92
N LEU A 189 10.50 4.35 19.00
CA LEU A 189 9.32 4.42 18.12
C LEU A 189 8.13 3.74 18.80
N ASN A 190 6.98 4.42 18.86
CA ASN A 190 5.75 3.82 19.33
C ASN A 190 5.21 2.85 18.27
N TYR A 191 4.60 1.75 18.72
CA TYR A 191 3.98 0.78 17.82
C TYR A 191 2.50 0.64 18.11
N PRO A 192 1.69 0.30 17.09
CA PRO A 192 0.26 0.20 17.24
C PRO A 192 -0.11 -0.94 18.20
N ILE A 193 -1.08 -0.65 19.07
CA ILE A 193 -1.85 -1.66 19.80
C ILE A 193 -3.14 -1.87 19.01
N PHE A 194 -3.44 -3.14 18.78
CA PHE A 194 -4.57 -3.56 17.98
C PHE A 194 -5.72 -4.06 18.86
N GLU A 195 -6.95 -3.71 18.49
CA GLU A 195 -8.17 -4.33 19.00
C GLU A 195 -8.85 -5.14 17.88
N LEU A 196 -9.37 -6.31 18.23
CA LEU A 196 -10.05 -7.18 17.26
C LEU A 196 -11.42 -6.60 16.91
N LEU A 197 -11.69 -6.44 15.61
CA LEU A 197 -12.96 -5.89 15.13
C LEU A 197 -14.11 -6.91 15.25
N ASN A 198 -13.81 -8.19 15.05
CA ASN A 198 -14.81 -9.26 15.05
C ASN A 198 -14.18 -10.66 15.20
N ASP A 199 -15.03 -11.66 15.40
CA ASP A 199 -14.66 -13.08 15.49
C ASP A 199 -14.53 -13.76 14.12
N VAL A 200 -14.28 -13.01 13.04
CA VAL A 200 -14.12 -13.55 11.69
C VAL A 200 -12.65 -13.80 11.41
N TYR A 201 -12.34 -15.02 11.01
CA TYR A 201 -10.98 -15.44 10.68
C TYR A 201 -10.77 -15.46 9.17
N TYR A 202 -9.58 -15.02 8.78
CA TYR A 202 -9.12 -14.96 7.41
C TYR A 202 -7.87 -15.81 7.29
N SER A 203 -7.71 -16.46 6.15
CA SER A 203 -6.50 -17.24 5.80
C SER A 203 -6.11 -16.94 4.36
N GLN A 204 -4.86 -17.21 3.99
CA GLN A 204 -4.41 -17.02 2.63
C GLN A 204 -5.23 -17.90 1.66
N ASP A 205 -5.74 -17.25 0.62
CA ASP A 205 -6.70 -17.79 -0.33
C ASP A 205 -6.42 -17.20 -1.72
N ILE A 206 -5.21 -17.48 -2.21
CA ILE A 206 -4.77 -17.11 -3.56
C ILE A 206 -5.59 -17.92 -4.58
N SER A 207 -6.21 -17.20 -5.52
CA SER A 207 -7.00 -17.79 -6.59
C SER A 207 -6.17 -18.64 -7.56
N SER A 208 -6.84 -19.58 -8.24
CA SER A 208 -6.28 -20.44 -9.29
C SER A 208 -6.84 -20.07 -10.67
N LEU A 209 -6.55 -20.89 -11.68
CA LEU A 209 -7.11 -20.79 -13.03
C LEU A 209 -8.65 -20.94 -13.07
N ASP A 210 -9.22 -21.67 -12.11
CA ASP A 210 -10.61 -22.13 -12.11
C ASP A 210 -11.36 -21.82 -10.81
N LYS A 211 -10.68 -21.30 -9.79
CA LYS A 211 -11.28 -20.97 -8.49
C LYS A 211 -10.85 -19.59 -8.01
N ILE A 212 -11.84 -18.70 -7.84
CA ILE A 212 -11.61 -17.32 -7.41
C ILE A 212 -11.34 -17.18 -5.89
N SER A 213 -11.96 -18.03 -5.08
CA SER A 213 -11.90 -17.97 -3.61
C SER A 213 -12.47 -19.26 -3.00
N LYS A 214 -12.00 -19.68 -1.82
CA LYS A 214 -12.63 -20.71 -0.98
C LYS A 214 -13.91 -20.19 -0.31
N GLU A 215 -13.96 -18.89 -0.02
CA GLU A 215 -15.05 -18.24 0.71
C GLU A 215 -15.50 -16.98 -0.05
N PRO A 216 -16.22 -17.13 -1.18
CA PRO A 216 -16.52 -16.01 -2.10
C PRO A 216 -17.45 -14.95 -1.50
N MET A 217 -18.15 -15.27 -0.41
CA MET A 217 -19.05 -14.36 0.31
C MET A 217 -18.42 -13.74 1.56
N LEU A 218 -17.19 -14.15 1.93
CA LEU A 218 -16.46 -13.50 3.00
C LEU A 218 -15.90 -12.19 2.45
N ALA A 219 -16.55 -11.08 2.82
CA ALA A 219 -16.17 -9.73 2.40
C ALA A 219 -14.81 -9.33 2.98
N ASP A 220 -14.11 -8.47 2.25
CA ASP A 220 -12.90 -7.85 2.77
C ASP A 220 -13.24 -6.75 3.80
N PRO A 221 -12.62 -6.75 4.99
CA PRO A 221 -12.92 -5.77 6.03
C PRO A 221 -12.54 -4.35 5.60
N TYR A 222 -11.38 -4.17 4.93
CA TYR A 222 -10.91 -2.86 4.46
C TYR A 222 -11.90 -2.24 3.46
N GLU A 223 -12.30 -2.99 2.44
CA GLU A 223 -13.23 -2.50 1.40
C GLU A 223 -14.59 -2.06 1.98
N SER A 224 -14.99 -2.66 3.09
CA SER A 224 -16.29 -2.41 3.73
C SER A 224 -16.38 -1.04 4.41
N PHE A 225 -15.25 -0.36 4.65
CA PHE A 225 -15.22 0.92 5.37
C PHE A 225 -15.57 2.13 4.49
N PHE A 226 -15.23 2.12 3.20
CA PHE A 226 -15.19 3.33 2.36
C PHE A 226 -16.53 3.82 1.80
N VAL A 227 -17.65 3.50 2.45
CA VAL A 227 -18.99 3.79 1.92
C VAL A 227 -19.50 5.19 2.33
N PHE A 228 -18.96 5.80 3.39
CA PHE A 228 -19.58 6.96 4.06
C PHE A 228 -18.64 8.14 4.34
N ILE A 229 -17.46 8.20 3.73
CA ILE A 229 -16.48 9.27 4.00
C ILE A 229 -15.86 9.78 2.70
N SER A 230 -15.41 11.04 2.71
CA SER A 230 -14.50 11.52 1.66
C SER A 230 -13.12 10.89 1.84
N VAL A 231 -12.46 10.60 0.73
CA VAL A 231 -11.16 9.94 0.71
C VAL A 231 -10.15 10.81 -0.01
N ALA A 232 -8.93 10.88 0.53
CA ALA A 232 -7.83 11.64 -0.04
C ALA A 232 -7.33 11.02 -1.37
N SER A 233 -6.42 11.73 -2.04
CA SER A 233 -5.68 11.20 -3.19
C SER A 233 -4.65 10.17 -2.74
N GLY A 234 -4.42 9.13 -3.55
CA GLY A 234 -3.48 8.05 -3.23
C GLY A 234 -4.03 6.99 -2.27
N THR A 235 -5.33 7.02 -1.97
CA THR A 235 -6.00 6.07 -1.08
C THR A 235 -6.41 4.82 -1.87
N VAL A 236 -6.07 3.64 -1.35
CA VAL A 236 -6.60 2.35 -1.85
C VAL A 236 -8.05 2.21 -1.41
N LEU A 237 -8.96 1.85 -2.32
CA LEU A 237 -10.41 1.85 -2.07
C LEU A 237 -11.08 0.49 -2.27
N ALA A 238 -10.57 -0.31 -3.20
CA ALA A 238 -11.11 -1.63 -3.50
C ALA A 238 -10.03 -2.54 -4.07
N PHE A 239 -10.23 -3.85 -3.97
CA PHE A 239 -9.34 -4.87 -4.50
C PHE A 239 -9.96 -5.60 -5.69
N TYR A 240 -9.11 -5.98 -6.64
CA TYR A 240 -9.50 -6.73 -7.83
C TYR A 240 -8.91 -8.14 -7.73
N ASN A 241 -9.57 -9.01 -6.98
CA ASN A 241 -9.27 -10.44 -7.00
C ASN A 241 -10.11 -11.14 -8.08
N GLY A 242 -9.51 -12.13 -8.74
CA GLY A 242 -10.10 -12.86 -9.85
C GLY A 242 -9.39 -14.19 -10.09
N ILE A 243 -9.93 -15.03 -10.96
CA ILE A 243 -9.19 -16.22 -11.45
C ILE A 243 -7.95 -15.77 -12.23
N ARG A 244 -6.85 -16.50 -12.09
CA ARG A 244 -5.55 -16.13 -12.66
C ARG A 244 -5.32 -16.86 -13.98
N LYS A 245 -5.25 -16.13 -15.09
CA LYS A 245 -4.95 -16.69 -16.41
C LYS A 245 -3.44 -16.79 -16.64
N PRO A 246 -2.96 -17.65 -17.57
CA PRO A 246 -1.53 -17.83 -17.83
C PRO A 246 -0.78 -16.55 -18.27
N SER A 247 -1.49 -15.56 -18.79
CA SER A 247 -0.94 -14.27 -19.25
C SER A 247 -0.77 -13.23 -18.14
N THR A 248 -0.87 -13.60 -16.85
CA THR A 248 -0.97 -12.70 -15.67
C THR A 248 -2.26 -11.87 -15.60
N ASP A 249 -3.17 -12.05 -16.55
CA ASP A 249 -4.49 -11.44 -16.51
C ASP A 249 -5.35 -12.08 -15.42
N MET A 250 -6.11 -11.25 -14.72
CA MET A 250 -7.17 -11.69 -13.81
C MET A 250 -8.53 -11.51 -14.47
N ASP A 251 -9.47 -12.39 -14.15
CA ASP A 251 -10.83 -12.32 -14.66
C ASP A 251 -11.85 -12.66 -13.58
N ILE A 252 -13.08 -12.19 -13.75
CA ILE A 252 -14.21 -12.51 -12.89
C ILE A 252 -15.08 -13.54 -13.61
N PRO A 253 -15.20 -14.78 -13.08
CA PRO A 253 -16.12 -15.76 -13.63
C PRO A 253 -17.55 -15.21 -13.73
N GLN A 254 -18.30 -15.64 -14.74
CA GLN A 254 -19.62 -15.10 -15.06
C GLN A 254 -20.61 -15.19 -13.87
N GLU A 255 -20.53 -16.26 -13.11
CA GLU A 255 -21.30 -16.52 -11.89
C GLU A 255 -20.92 -15.59 -10.73
N CYS A 256 -19.66 -15.14 -10.68
CA CYS A 256 -19.12 -14.24 -9.67
C CYS A 256 -19.34 -12.76 -10.02
N ILE A 257 -19.99 -12.47 -11.15
CA ILE A 257 -20.43 -11.10 -11.45
C ILE A 257 -21.56 -10.66 -10.52
N SER A 258 -22.38 -11.57 -9.97
CA SER A 258 -23.43 -11.16 -9.01
C SER A 258 -22.85 -10.97 -7.60
N LEU A 259 -23.27 -9.91 -6.91
CA LEU A 259 -22.97 -9.72 -5.49
C LEU A 259 -23.65 -10.78 -4.60
N ASP A 260 -24.66 -11.50 -5.10
CA ASP A 260 -25.25 -12.64 -4.38
C ASP A 260 -24.34 -13.88 -4.39
N LYS A 261 -23.25 -13.84 -5.17
CA LYS A 261 -22.34 -14.96 -5.40
C LYS A 261 -20.90 -14.65 -5.07
N TYR A 262 -20.50 -13.39 -5.11
CA TYR A 262 -19.15 -12.96 -4.82
C TYR A 262 -19.10 -11.53 -4.26
N THR A 263 -18.59 -11.40 -3.04
CA THR A 263 -18.38 -10.13 -2.32
C THR A 263 -17.02 -10.05 -1.66
N SER A 264 -16.13 -11.02 -1.90
CA SER A 264 -14.77 -11.00 -1.32
C SER A 264 -13.91 -9.85 -1.81
N SER A 265 -14.17 -9.30 -2.99
CA SER A 265 -13.56 -8.07 -3.47
C SER A 265 -14.48 -7.39 -4.50
N LEU A 266 -14.45 -6.05 -4.59
CA LEU A 266 -15.47 -5.30 -5.34
C LEU A 266 -14.93 -4.44 -6.48
N ALA A 267 -13.62 -4.39 -6.72
CA ALA A 267 -13.06 -3.50 -7.76
C ALA A 267 -13.59 -3.81 -9.17
N HIS A 268 -14.03 -5.04 -9.44
CA HIS A 268 -14.64 -5.41 -10.71
C HIS A 268 -16.00 -4.74 -10.98
N LYS A 269 -16.56 -4.03 -9.98
CA LYS A 269 -17.75 -3.18 -10.10
C LYS A 269 -17.44 -1.76 -10.52
N VAL A 270 -16.19 -1.32 -10.44
CA VAL A 270 -15.79 0.04 -10.76
C VAL A 270 -15.93 0.26 -12.26
N CYS A 271 -16.72 1.26 -12.63
CA CYS A 271 -17.07 1.52 -14.03
C CYS A 271 -15.94 2.23 -14.80
N HIS A 272 -16.06 2.18 -16.12
CA HIS A 272 -15.16 2.92 -17.01
C HIS A 272 -15.52 4.42 -17.13
N SER A 273 -14.50 5.28 -17.09
CA SER A 273 -14.54 6.66 -17.53
C SER A 273 -13.25 7.05 -18.28
N PHE A 274 -13.35 7.93 -19.28
CA PHE A 274 -12.20 8.58 -19.94
C PHE A 274 -11.69 9.83 -19.20
N THR A 275 -12.38 10.21 -18.12
CA THR A 275 -11.94 11.22 -17.16
C THR A 275 -12.11 10.61 -15.76
N PRO A 276 -11.33 9.57 -15.44
CA PRO A 276 -11.51 8.80 -14.21
C PRO A 276 -11.07 9.59 -12.98
N ASN A 277 -11.55 9.17 -11.82
CA ASN A 277 -11.10 9.64 -10.50
C ASN A 277 -10.22 8.61 -9.78
N CYS A 278 -10.07 7.41 -10.34
CA CYS A 278 -9.21 6.34 -9.85
C CYS A 278 -8.35 5.74 -10.98
N ASP A 279 -7.31 4.98 -10.61
CA ASP A 279 -6.59 4.07 -11.51
C ASP A 279 -6.41 2.70 -10.85
N PHE A 280 -5.95 1.72 -11.62
CA PHE A 280 -5.50 0.44 -11.08
C PHE A 280 -4.03 0.51 -10.69
N ASP A 281 -3.69 -0.05 -9.53
CA ASP A 281 -2.31 -0.27 -9.10
C ASP A 281 -2.13 -1.70 -8.58
N LYS A 282 -0.88 -2.16 -8.45
CA LYS A 282 -0.59 -3.47 -7.85
C LYS A 282 -0.73 -3.40 -6.33
N TYR A 283 -1.21 -4.49 -5.75
CA TYR A 283 -1.36 -4.61 -4.30
C TYR A 283 -1.04 -6.04 -3.86
N ASP A 284 -0.22 -6.18 -2.82
CA ASP A 284 0.07 -7.47 -2.20
C ASP A 284 -0.87 -7.70 -1.00
N HIS A 285 -1.95 -8.42 -1.26
CA HIS A 285 -3.03 -8.63 -0.31
C HIS A 285 -2.76 -9.85 0.57
N PRO A 286 -2.89 -9.78 1.92
CA PRO A 286 -2.57 -10.90 2.82
C PRO A 286 -3.42 -12.14 2.53
N ARG A 287 -4.69 -11.93 2.14
CA ARG A 287 -5.59 -13.00 1.67
C ARG A 287 -5.35 -13.44 0.22
N PHE A 288 -5.37 -12.52 -0.75
CA PHE A 288 -5.44 -12.87 -2.18
C PHE A 288 -4.08 -12.96 -2.88
N GLY A 289 -3.00 -12.59 -2.20
CA GLY A 289 -1.65 -12.41 -2.76
C GLY A 289 -1.57 -11.18 -3.65
N VAL A 290 -0.63 -11.18 -4.59
CA VAL A 290 -0.44 -10.06 -5.53
C VAL A 290 -1.62 -9.97 -6.51
N ILE A 291 -2.35 -8.87 -6.42
CA ILE A 291 -3.53 -8.53 -7.23
C ILE A 291 -3.47 -7.05 -7.66
N LEU A 292 -4.55 -6.53 -8.24
CA LEU A 292 -4.72 -5.11 -8.48
C LEU A 292 -5.62 -4.51 -7.40
N SER A 293 -5.47 -3.21 -7.17
CA SER A 293 -6.36 -2.39 -6.35
C SER A 293 -6.81 -1.16 -7.14
N VAL A 294 -7.88 -0.52 -6.66
CA VAL A 294 -8.37 0.76 -7.16
C VAL A 294 -7.86 1.85 -6.23
N VAL A 295 -7.10 2.79 -6.78
CA VAL A 295 -6.45 3.87 -6.04
C VAL A 295 -6.97 5.22 -6.52
N SER A 296 -7.30 6.11 -5.59
CA SER A 296 -7.79 7.46 -5.92
C SER A 296 -6.69 8.33 -6.56
N LEU A 297 -7.05 9.03 -7.64
CA LEU A 297 -6.16 9.99 -8.33
C LEU A 297 -6.28 11.42 -7.80
N ARG A 298 -7.32 11.66 -6.99
CA ARG A 298 -7.64 12.92 -6.34
C ARG A 298 -8.53 12.64 -5.14
N GLU A 299 -8.87 13.68 -4.38
CA GLU A 299 -9.93 13.58 -3.40
C GLU A 299 -11.25 13.13 -4.05
N ILE A 300 -11.92 12.16 -3.42
CA ILE A 300 -13.23 11.64 -3.83
C ILE A 300 -14.23 11.94 -2.72
N LEU A 301 -15.36 12.53 -3.09
CA LEU A 301 -16.39 12.92 -2.16
C LEU A 301 -17.31 11.75 -1.81
N GLU A 302 -17.95 11.82 -0.64
CA GLU A 302 -18.96 10.84 -0.23
C GLU A 302 -20.06 10.71 -1.30
N GLY A 303 -20.39 9.47 -1.67
CA GLY A 303 -21.41 9.16 -2.68
C GLY A 303 -20.96 9.41 -4.13
N GLU A 304 -19.74 9.86 -4.38
CA GLU A 304 -19.19 9.98 -5.74
C GLU A 304 -18.91 8.58 -6.33
N GLU A 305 -19.29 8.36 -7.60
CA GLU A 305 -19.01 7.10 -8.30
C GLU A 305 -17.51 6.94 -8.55
N LEU A 306 -16.94 5.81 -8.15
CA LEU A 306 -15.57 5.43 -8.51
C LEU A 306 -15.52 5.01 -9.98
N THR A 307 -14.59 5.58 -10.74
CA THR A 307 -14.37 5.24 -12.14
C THR A 307 -12.90 5.17 -12.50
N VAL A 308 -12.56 4.26 -13.41
CA VAL A 308 -11.20 4.03 -13.93
C VAL A 308 -11.18 4.09 -15.47
N ASP A 309 -10.02 4.34 -16.07
CA ASP A 309 -9.86 4.10 -17.51
C ASP A 309 -9.47 2.63 -17.72
N TYR A 310 -10.33 1.85 -18.39
CA TYR A 310 -10.06 0.44 -18.68
C TYR A 310 -8.90 0.25 -19.68
N LYS A 311 -8.48 1.32 -20.37
CA LYS A 311 -7.32 1.29 -21.28
C LYS A 311 -7.40 0.18 -22.34
N TYR A 312 -8.62 -0.18 -22.77
CA TYR A 312 -8.81 -1.22 -23.79
C TYR A 312 -8.17 -0.81 -25.13
N ASP A 313 -7.44 -1.73 -25.75
CA ASP A 313 -7.03 -1.58 -27.15
C ASP A 313 -8.28 -1.47 -28.04
N LEU A 314 -8.42 -0.32 -28.70
CA LEU A 314 -9.55 0.01 -29.57
C LEU A 314 -9.77 -1.00 -30.70
N ASN A 315 -8.77 -1.80 -31.09
CA ASN A 315 -8.96 -2.84 -32.10
C ASN A 315 -9.88 -3.96 -31.56
N VAL A 316 -9.61 -4.42 -30.35
CA VAL A 316 -10.30 -5.55 -29.69
C VAL A 316 -11.37 -5.12 -28.68
N ALA A 317 -11.46 -3.82 -28.39
CA ALA A 317 -12.40 -3.29 -27.40
C ALA A 317 -13.87 -3.62 -27.71
N PRO A 318 -14.71 -3.79 -26.67
CA PRO A 318 -16.13 -4.03 -26.85
C PRO A 318 -16.84 -2.84 -27.50
N SER A 319 -17.95 -3.12 -28.18
CA SER A 319 -18.72 -2.14 -28.95
C SER A 319 -19.16 -0.93 -28.12
N TRP A 320 -19.47 -1.12 -26.83
CA TRP A 320 -19.86 -0.01 -25.94
C TRP A 320 -18.69 0.95 -25.71
N TYR A 321 -17.46 0.45 -25.52
CA TYR A 321 -16.26 1.25 -25.27
C TYR A 321 -15.89 2.05 -26.53
N LYS A 322 -15.88 1.41 -27.70
CA LYS A 322 -15.66 2.07 -28.99
C LYS A 322 -16.63 3.24 -29.24
N LYS A 323 -17.91 3.05 -28.90
CA LYS A 323 -18.94 4.10 -28.99
C LYS A 323 -18.69 5.24 -27.99
N ALA A 324 -18.35 4.90 -26.74
CA ALA A 324 -18.03 5.87 -25.70
C ALA A 324 -16.80 6.71 -26.08
N TRP A 325 -15.75 6.07 -26.61
CA TRP A 325 -14.54 6.73 -27.11
C TRP A 325 -14.85 7.73 -28.22
N ALA A 326 -15.62 7.32 -29.23
CA ALA A 326 -16.01 8.21 -30.31
C ALA A 326 -16.81 9.44 -29.82
N LYS A 327 -17.63 9.28 -28.78
CA LYS A 327 -18.35 10.39 -28.13
C LYS A 327 -17.38 11.31 -27.38
N HIS A 328 -16.46 10.74 -26.61
CA HIS A 328 -15.44 11.48 -25.88
C HIS A 328 -14.55 12.33 -26.82
N GLN A 329 -14.09 11.74 -27.94
CA GLN A 329 -13.31 12.45 -28.96
C GLN A 329 -14.04 13.64 -29.59
N LYS A 330 -15.37 13.52 -29.82
CA LYS A 330 -16.18 14.66 -30.32
C LYS A 330 -16.21 15.82 -29.34
N MET A 331 -16.27 15.52 -28.04
CA MET A 331 -16.27 16.53 -26.97
C MET A 331 -14.92 17.23 -26.90
N ILE A 332 -13.81 16.49 -26.89
CA ILE A 332 -12.44 17.06 -26.89
C ILE A 332 -12.21 17.96 -28.10
N ARG A 333 -12.65 17.55 -29.29
CA ARG A 333 -12.51 18.34 -30.52
C ARG A 333 -13.44 19.56 -30.59
N GLY A 334 -14.19 19.85 -29.53
CA GLY A 334 -15.09 20.99 -29.45
C GLY A 334 -16.26 20.93 -30.43
N MET A 335 -16.63 19.74 -30.93
CA MET A 335 -17.77 19.63 -31.84
C MET A 335 -19.05 19.97 -31.07
N PRO A 336 -19.87 20.92 -31.58
CA PRO A 336 -21.08 21.34 -30.89
C PRO A 336 -22.04 20.16 -30.75
N SER A 337 -22.70 20.06 -29.60
CA SER A 337 -23.80 19.10 -29.41
C SER A 337 -24.85 19.28 -30.50
N TRP A 338 -25.60 18.23 -30.84
CA TRP A 338 -26.64 18.30 -31.89
C TRP A 338 -27.67 19.41 -31.61
N GLN A 339 -27.96 19.69 -30.34
CA GLN A 339 -28.80 20.81 -29.91
C GLN A 339 -28.16 22.18 -30.22
N LYS A 340 -26.86 22.33 -29.96
CA LYS A 340 -26.08 23.55 -30.25
C LYS A 340 -25.88 23.74 -31.77
N ALA A 341 -25.81 22.64 -32.53
CA ALA A 341 -25.81 22.65 -33.99
C ALA A 341 -27.18 23.05 -34.57
N LEU A 342 -28.28 22.53 -34.01
CA LEU A 342 -29.65 22.90 -34.41
C LEU A 342 -29.98 24.36 -34.06
N SER A 343 -29.54 24.87 -32.92
CA SER A 343 -29.75 26.27 -32.55
C SER A 343 -28.95 27.22 -33.46
N ARG A 344 -27.74 26.84 -33.86
CA ARG A 344 -26.96 27.52 -34.92
C ARG A 344 -27.69 27.51 -36.27
N LYS A 345 -28.28 26.37 -36.67
CA LYS A 345 -29.08 26.26 -37.90
C LYS A 345 -30.33 27.16 -37.88
N ARG A 346 -30.99 27.29 -36.72
CA ARG A 346 -32.13 28.21 -36.52
C ARG A 346 -31.73 29.69 -36.56
N ARG A 347 -30.59 30.06 -35.95
CA ARG A 347 -30.04 31.43 -36.05
C ARG A 347 -29.62 31.78 -37.48
N TYR A 348 -28.95 30.87 -38.17
CA TYR A 348 -28.58 31.06 -39.57
C TYR A 348 -29.82 31.30 -40.44
N ARG A 349 -30.86 30.46 -40.31
CA ARG A 349 -32.13 30.65 -41.03
C ARG A 349 -32.81 32.00 -40.76
N ARG A 350 -32.80 32.48 -39.51
CA ARG A 350 -33.36 33.80 -39.14
C ARG A 350 -32.58 34.96 -39.75
N ASN A 351 -31.25 34.88 -39.76
CA ASN A 351 -30.41 35.92 -40.34
C ASN A 351 -30.45 35.92 -41.89
N THR A 352 -30.70 34.78 -42.52
CA THR A 352 -30.90 34.70 -43.98
C THR A 352 -32.29 35.12 -44.43
N SER A 353 -33.31 35.03 -43.56
CA SER A 353 -34.67 35.52 -43.87
C SER A 353 -34.83 37.04 -43.76
N SER A 354 -33.85 37.75 -43.18
CA SER A 354 -33.78 39.22 -43.14
C SER A 354 -32.92 39.83 -44.26
N LEU A 355 -32.27 38.99 -45.08
CA LEU A 355 -31.57 39.42 -46.29
C LEU A 355 -32.53 39.23 -47.46
N SER A 356 -33.11 40.34 -47.92
CA SER A 356 -33.96 40.35 -49.11
C SER A 356 -33.20 39.82 -50.33
N SER A 357 -33.97 39.22 -51.22
CA SER A 357 -33.65 38.84 -52.59
C SER A 357 -32.76 39.87 -53.31
N ASN A 358 -31.44 39.65 -53.33
CA ASN A 358 -30.51 40.19 -54.34
C ASN A 358 -29.08 39.68 -54.11
N HIS A 359 -28.80 38.40 -54.39
CA HIS A 359 -27.51 37.92 -54.93
C HIS A 359 -27.54 36.38 -55.01
N LEU A 360 -28.22 35.87 -56.02
CA LEU A 360 -28.02 34.51 -56.53
C LEU A 360 -27.63 34.65 -58.00
N ASN A 361 -26.36 34.99 -58.23
CA ASN A 361 -25.64 34.69 -59.46
C ASN A 361 -24.14 34.81 -59.17
N LYS A 362 -23.39 33.78 -59.62
CA LYS A 362 -21.99 33.42 -59.28
C LYS A 362 -21.96 32.61 -57.98
N ILE A 363 -21.67 31.31 -57.99
CA ILE A 363 -20.55 30.62 -58.64
C ILE A 363 -20.99 29.19 -59.00
N VAL A 364 -20.67 28.76 -60.22
CA VAL A 364 -20.54 27.35 -60.66
C VAL A 364 -19.14 26.88 -60.30
#